data_AF-I1YI82-F1
#
_entry.id   AF-I1YI82-F1
#
_cell.length_a   1.000
_cell.length_b   1.000
_cell.length_c   1.000
_cell.angle_alpha   90.00
_cell.angle_beta   90.00
_cell.angle_gamma   90.00
#
_symmetry.space_group_name_H-M   'P 1'
#
loop_
_entity.id
_entity.type
_entity.pdbx_description
1 polymer ?
#
loop_
_entity_poly.entity_id
_entity_poly.type
_entity_poly.pdbx_seq_one_letter_code
_entity_poly.pdbx_strand_id
1 'polypeptide(L)'
;MNVDGDGFLTEQADQRAESAIQPHLAVFERLNEILALIRAFIKAHSVPVQESETDHQRIIALVLATRILEISEAGILIMRKGMTNESMTMLRVFLDAYFVFGNVCTNPGFVKEYFQTDLRARLKLMNVSQQHSSTLFASARAYADQEKDNLKSTVDSEGAKAFKSEEYAKNIGCSEIYDSLYRLTSPSLHTTPRSLEKYTQEDDAGNITDLVDGPQPGDIGQHAYDFAHFLINVLGGLRDVFGETDSENQDELKDKLNASVNKIS
;
A
#
# COMPACT_ATOMS: atom_id res chain seq x y z
N MET A 1 -11.11 34.28 -7.13
CA MET A 1 -10.97 32.82 -6.98
C MET A 1 -11.56 32.16 -8.19
N ASN A 2 -10.70 31.68 -9.10
CA ASN A 2 -11.13 30.88 -10.25
C ASN A 2 -10.98 29.40 -9.92
N VAL A 3 -11.61 28.54 -10.71
CA VAL A 3 -11.34 27.10 -10.72
C VAL A 3 -10.66 26.81 -12.04
N ASP A 4 -9.40 26.39 -11.99
CA ASP A 4 -8.58 26.02 -13.14
C ASP A 4 -8.53 24.49 -13.25
N GLY A 5 -8.86 23.99 -14.45
CA GLY A 5 -8.83 22.57 -14.78
C GLY A 5 -10.17 22.02 -15.23
N ASP A 6 -10.11 20.85 -15.86
CA ASP A 6 -11.25 20.16 -16.47
C ASP A 6 -11.52 18.82 -15.76
N GLY A 7 -11.02 18.67 -14.53
CA GLY A 7 -10.98 17.41 -13.80
C GLY A 7 -10.03 16.40 -14.45
N PHE A 8 -10.31 15.12 -14.29
CA PHE A 8 -9.43 14.00 -14.69
C PHE A 8 -9.98 13.14 -15.85
N LEU A 9 -11.19 13.45 -16.34
CA LEU A 9 -11.93 12.60 -17.28
C LEU A 9 -12.03 13.21 -18.69
N THR A 10 -11.24 14.24 -18.98
CA THR A 10 -11.22 14.91 -20.28
C THR A 10 -9.95 14.56 -21.06
N GLU A 11 -10.01 14.70 -22.39
CA GLU A 11 -8.85 14.49 -23.25
C GLU A 11 -7.70 15.46 -22.93
N GLN A 12 -8.03 16.69 -22.52
CA GLN A 12 -7.04 17.68 -22.09
C GLN A 12 -6.33 17.26 -20.81
N ALA A 13 -7.08 16.68 -19.85
CA ALA A 13 -6.49 16.10 -18.65
C ALA A 13 -5.54 14.95 -19.01
N ASP A 14 -5.94 14.06 -19.92
CA ASP A 14 -5.09 12.95 -20.37
C ASP A 14 -3.78 13.44 -21.01
N GLN A 15 -3.82 14.50 -21.83
CA GLN A 15 -2.63 15.12 -22.41
C GLN A 15 -1.72 15.76 -21.36
N ARG A 16 -2.29 16.43 -20.35
CA ARG A 16 -1.53 17.00 -19.22
C ARG A 16 -0.88 15.91 -18.37
N ALA A 17 -1.62 14.85 -18.05
CA ALA A 17 -1.11 13.71 -17.31
C ALA A 17 0.03 13.01 -18.06
N GLU A 18 -0.14 12.75 -19.36
CA GLU A 18 0.90 12.16 -20.20
C GLU A 18 2.17 13.04 -20.19
N SER A 19 2.01 14.35 -20.38
CA SER A 19 3.13 15.31 -20.34
C SER A 19 3.88 15.29 -19.00
N ALA A 20 3.16 15.13 -17.88
CA ALA A 20 3.76 15.00 -16.56
C ALA A 20 4.53 13.68 -16.35
N ILE A 21 4.13 12.60 -17.02
CA ILE A 21 4.75 11.28 -16.88
C ILE A 21 5.96 11.12 -17.79
N GLN A 22 5.95 11.77 -18.95
CA GLN A 22 7.00 11.65 -19.97
C GLN A 22 8.44 11.71 -19.43
N PRO A 23 8.80 12.64 -18.52
CA PRO A 23 10.14 12.69 -17.92
C PRO A 23 10.51 11.44 -17.10
N HIS A 24 9.52 10.69 -16.61
CA HIS A 24 9.67 9.57 -15.69
C HIS A 24 9.44 8.20 -16.33
N LEU A 25 9.26 8.11 -17.66
CA LEU A 25 8.93 6.85 -18.34
C LEU A 25 9.88 5.71 -18.01
N ALA A 26 11.18 5.98 -17.91
CA ALA A 26 12.19 4.97 -17.58
C ALA A 26 11.95 4.33 -16.20
N VAL A 27 11.44 5.09 -15.21
CA VAL A 27 11.10 4.56 -13.89
C VAL A 27 9.84 3.69 -13.98
N PHE A 28 8.82 4.12 -14.73
CA PHE A 28 7.62 3.33 -14.96
C PHE A 28 7.89 2.03 -15.71
N GLU A 29 8.80 2.03 -16.68
CA GLU A 29 9.24 0.82 -17.38
C GLU A 29 9.85 -0.19 -16.40
N ARG A 30 10.79 0.26 -15.54
CA ARG A 30 11.38 -0.59 -14.50
C ARG A 30 10.34 -1.13 -13.51
N LEU A 31 9.41 -0.29 -13.08
CA LEU A 31 8.31 -0.71 -12.22
C LEU A 31 7.48 -1.84 -12.87
N ASN A 32 7.13 -1.70 -14.15
CA ASN A 32 6.38 -2.73 -14.88
C ASN A 32 7.17 -4.03 -15.07
N GLU A 33 8.48 -3.94 -15.32
CA GLU A 33 9.36 -5.12 -15.38
C GLU A 33 9.35 -5.89 -14.04
N ILE A 34 9.49 -5.18 -12.91
CA ILE A 34 9.47 -5.79 -11.57
C ILE A 34 8.12 -6.45 -11.28
N LEU A 35 7.00 -5.79 -11.61
CA LEU A 35 5.66 -6.38 -11.49
C LEU A 35 5.53 -7.67 -12.30
N ALA A 36 6.06 -7.69 -13.53
CA ALA A 36 6.04 -8.87 -14.38
C ALA A 36 6.85 -10.03 -13.77
N LEU A 37 8.01 -9.74 -13.16
CA LEU A 37 8.82 -10.74 -12.47
C LEU A 37 8.10 -11.36 -11.27
N ILE A 38 7.50 -10.54 -10.40
CA ILE A 38 6.72 -11.03 -9.26
C ILE A 38 5.52 -11.86 -9.74
N ARG A 39 4.81 -11.41 -10.78
CA ARG A 39 3.69 -12.15 -11.35
C ARG A 39 4.13 -13.49 -11.95
N ALA A 40 5.28 -13.54 -12.62
CA ALA A 40 5.85 -14.78 -13.13
C ALA A 40 6.20 -15.72 -11.98
N PHE A 41 6.81 -15.21 -10.91
CA PHE A 41 7.11 -15.97 -9.69
C PHE A 41 5.83 -16.59 -9.11
N ILE A 42 4.79 -15.79 -8.86
CA ILE A 42 3.51 -16.28 -8.29
C ILE A 42 2.89 -17.38 -9.16
N LYS A 43 2.95 -17.25 -10.50
CA LYS A 43 2.42 -18.26 -11.43
C LYS A 43 3.21 -19.56 -11.46
N ALA A 44 4.53 -19.48 -11.26
CA ALA A 44 5.41 -20.64 -11.29
C ALA A 44 5.32 -21.47 -10.00
N HIS A 45 4.87 -20.86 -8.90
CA HIS A 45 4.86 -21.49 -7.59
C HIS A 45 3.46 -21.94 -7.19
N SER A 46 3.39 -23.13 -6.59
CA SER A 46 2.19 -23.65 -5.96
C SER A 46 2.56 -24.31 -4.64
N VAL A 47 1.62 -24.31 -3.69
CA VAL A 47 1.79 -24.91 -2.36
C VAL A 47 0.82 -26.08 -2.25
N PRO A 48 1.25 -27.31 -2.60
CA PRO A 48 0.35 -28.45 -2.74
C PRO A 48 -0.12 -29.04 -1.39
N VAL A 49 0.62 -28.79 -0.32
CA VAL A 49 0.35 -29.28 1.05
C VAL A 49 0.20 -28.08 1.97
N GLN A 50 -0.72 -28.13 2.94
CA GLN A 50 -1.03 -26.99 3.83
C GLN A 50 -1.02 -27.40 5.31
N GLU A 51 -0.05 -28.22 5.69
CA GLU A 51 -0.04 -28.88 7.02
C GLU A 51 0.93 -28.23 7.99
N SER A 52 1.99 -27.60 7.49
CA SER A 52 3.04 -26.99 8.31
C SER A 52 2.92 -25.46 8.38
N GLU A 53 3.54 -24.85 9.40
CA GLU A 53 3.65 -23.39 9.51
C GLU A 53 4.36 -22.79 8.29
N THR A 54 5.34 -23.49 7.72
CA THR A 54 6.03 -23.08 6.49
C THR A 54 5.09 -23.10 5.28
N ASP A 55 4.18 -24.07 5.17
CA ASP A 55 3.20 -24.09 4.09
C ASP A 55 2.21 -22.92 4.22
N HIS A 56 1.74 -22.66 5.44
CA HIS A 56 0.87 -21.51 5.72
C HIS A 56 1.59 -20.19 5.40
N GLN A 57 2.86 -20.06 5.79
CA GLN A 57 3.69 -18.91 5.46
C GLN A 57 3.79 -18.71 3.94
N ARG A 58 4.08 -19.76 3.17
CA ARG A 58 4.15 -19.70 1.70
C ARG A 58 2.83 -19.26 1.06
N ILE A 59 1.71 -19.82 1.52
CA ILE A 59 0.39 -19.46 1.02
C ILE A 59 0.10 -17.99 1.29
N ILE A 60 0.29 -17.55 2.53
CA ILE A 60 -0.01 -16.17 2.91
C ILE A 60 0.95 -15.18 2.24
N ALA A 61 2.22 -15.54 2.03
CA ALA A 61 3.16 -14.74 1.26
C ALA A 61 2.70 -14.55 -0.19
N LEU A 62 2.22 -15.62 -0.87
CA LEU A 62 1.67 -15.52 -2.24
C LEU A 62 0.39 -14.68 -2.29
N VAL A 63 -0.51 -14.82 -1.30
CA VAL A 63 -1.75 -14.03 -1.21
C VAL A 63 -1.43 -12.55 -1.01
N LEU A 64 -0.54 -12.23 -0.07
CA LEU A 64 -0.11 -10.85 0.19
C LEU A 64 0.64 -10.25 -1.00
N ALA A 65 1.50 -11.02 -1.67
CA ALA A 65 2.18 -10.56 -2.88
C ALA A 65 1.18 -10.25 -4.01
N THR A 66 0.14 -11.07 -4.18
CA THR A 66 -0.94 -10.81 -5.14
C THR A 66 -1.67 -9.52 -4.81
N ARG A 67 -1.96 -9.27 -3.52
CA ARG A 67 -2.57 -8.02 -3.07
C ARG A 67 -1.65 -6.81 -3.29
N ILE A 68 -0.35 -6.96 -3.04
CA ILE A 68 0.65 -5.93 -3.28
C ILE A 68 0.75 -5.58 -4.77
N LEU A 69 0.71 -6.58 -5.66
CA LEU A 69 0.64 -6.36 -7.11
C LEU A 69 -0.60 -5.53 -7.48
N GLU A 70 -1.78 -5.91 -6.98
CA GLU A 70 -3.03 -5.20 -7.26
C GLU A 70 -2.97 -3.73 -6.80
N ILE A 71 -2.48 -3.46 -5.58
CA ILE A 71 -2.31 -2.10 -5.06
C ILE A 71 -1.32 -1.30 -5.93
N SER A 72 -0.21 -1.93 -6.34
CA SER A 72 0.81 -1.27 -7.17
C SER A 72 0.28 -0.93 -8.55
N GLU A 73 -0.48 -1.83 -9.18
CA GLU A 73 -1.12 -1.61 -10.48
C GLU A 73 -2.17 -0.50 -10.40
N ALA A 74 -2.99 -0.48 -9.35
CA ALA A 74 -3.91 0.62 -9.08
C ALA A 74 -3.15 1.94 -8.90
N GLY A 75 -2.04 1.93 -8.15
CA GLY A 75 -1.14 3.06 -7.99
C GLY A 75 -0.60 3.57 -9.34
N ILE A 76 -0.16 2.69 -10.24
CA ILE A 76 0.29 3.05 -11.58
C ILE A 76 -0.82 3.71 -12.38
N LEU A 77 -2.03 3.16 -12.37
CA LEU A 77 -3.16 3.74 -13.10
C LEU A 77 -3.49 5.15 -12.61
N ILE A 78 -3.49 5.36 -11.30
CA ILE A 78 -3.73 6.66 -10.64
C ILE A 78 -2.61 7.66 -10.97
N MET A 79 -1.35 7.23 -10.83
CA MET A 79 -0.19 8.04 -11.21
C MET A 79 -0.22 8.42 -12.69
N ARG A 80 -0.64 7.49 -13.56
CA ARG A 80 -0.78 7.75 -15.00
C ARG A 80 -1.86 8.77 -15.35
N LYS A 81 -2.77 9.05 -14.44
CA LYS A 81 -3.78 10.11 -14.56
C LYS A 81 -3.37 11.41 -13.86
N GLY A 82 -2.15 11.50 -13.35
CA GLY A 82 -1.65 12.68 -12.64
C GLY A 82 -2.33 12.93 -11.29
N MET A 83 -2.99 11.92 -10.71
CA MET A 83 -3.70 11.99 -9.43
C MET A 83 -2.71 11.82 -8.26
N THR A 84 -1.88 12.85 -8.03
CA THR A 84 -0.76 12.76 -7.09
C THR A 84 -1.21 12.48 -5.66
N ASN A 85 -2.28 13.10 -5.16
CA ASN A 85 -2.75 12.89 -3.79
C ASN A 85 -3.29 11.46 -3.58
N GLU A 86 -4.04 10.95 -4.54
CA GLU A 86 -4.56 9.59 -4.54
C GLU A 86 -3.43 8.56 -4.67
N SER A 87 -2.36 8.89 -5.39
CA SER A 87 -1.17 8.02 -5.48
C SER A 87 -0.45 7.89 -4.13
N MET A 88 -0.38 8.95 -3.32
CA MET A 88 0.14 8.88 -1.94
C MET A 88 -0.71 7.96 -1.07
N THR A 89 -2.02 8.03 -1.23
CA THR A 89 -2.96 7.12 -0.56
C THR A 89 -2.72 5.66 -0.97
N MET A 90 -2.46 5.38 -2.25
CA MET A 90 -2.10 4.02 -2.69
C MET A 90 -0.75 3.57 -2.13
N LEU A 91 0.27 4.44 -2.12
CA LEU A 91 1.58 4.13 -1.55
C LEU A 91 1.48 3.83 -0.06
N ARG A 92 0.61 4.55 0.66
CA ARG A 92 0.32 4.25 2.06
C ARG A 92 -0.30 2.87 2.24
N VAL A 93 -1.36 2.56 1.49
CA VAL A 93 -2.01 1.24 1.54
C VAL A 93 -1.02 0.13 1.17
N PHE A 94 -0.14 0.39 0.21
CA PHE A 94 0.96 -0.49 -0.15
C PHE A 94 1.92 -0.74 1.03
N LEU A 95 2.35 0.31 1.74
CA LEU A 95 3.26 0.17 2.87
C LEU A 95 2.65 -0.63 4.02
N ASP A 96 1.35 -0.46 4.31
CA ASP A 96 0.64 -1.28 5.29
C ASP A 96 0.68 -2.77 4.89
N ALA A 97 0.43 -3.09 3.62
CA ALA A 97 0.53 -4.47 3.11
C ALA A 97 1.98 -4.99 3.09
N TYR A 98 2.95 -4.14 2.74
CA TYR A 98 4.37 -4.47 2.71
C TYR A 98 4.90 -4.83 4.10
N PHE A 99 4.52 -4.08 5.15
CA PHE A 99 4.96 -4.40 6.52
C PHE A 99 4.42 -5.75 6.99
N VAL A 100 3.16 -6.07 6.66
CA VAL A 100 2.60 -7.41 6.94
C VAL A 100 3.37 -8.48 6.16
N PHE A 101 3.57 -8.27 4.86
CA PHE A 101 4.30 -9.18 3.99
C PHE A 101 5.71 -9.48 4.51
N GLY A 102 6.48 -8.44 4.89
CA GLY A 102 7.82 -8.62 5.44
C GLY A 102 7.83 -9.45 6.73
N ASN A 103 6.87 -9.24 7.64
CA ASN A 103 6.76 -10.06 8.86
C ASN A 103 6.42 -11.52 8.52
N VAL A 104 5.52 -11.75 7.56
CA VAL A 104 5.22 -13.10 7.07
C VAL A 104 6.46 -13.75 6.47
N CYS A 105 7.25 -13.06 5.65
CA CYS A 105 8.44 -13.64 5.03
C CYS A 105 9.57 -13.94 6.03
N THR A 106 9.69 -13.15 7.10
CA THR A 106 10.77 -13.29 8.08
C THR A 106 10.45 -14.25 9.24
N ASN A 107 9.16 -14.48 9.54
CA ASN A 107 8.73 -15.30 10.67
C ASN A 107 7.51 -16.17 10.33
N PRO A 108 7.65 -17.51 10.19
CA PRO A 108 6.51 -18.40 9.94
C PRO A 108 5.38 -18.31 10.98
N GLY A 109 5.75 -18.11 12.27
CA GLY A 109 4.77 -18.01 13.36
C GLY A 109 3.92 -16.74 13.29
N PHE A 110 4.36 -15.71 12.56
CA PHE A 110 3.63 -14.46 12.41
C PHE A 110 2.30 -14.63 11.67
N VAL A 111 2.14 -15.67 10.84
CA VAL A 111 0.87 -15.95 10.14
C VAL A 111 -0.29 -16.03 11.13
N LYS A 112 -0.09 -16.76 12.24
CA LYS A 112 -1.10 -16.87 13.30
C LYS A 112 -1.41 -15.51 13.92
N GLU A 113 -0.37 -14.75 14.28
CA GLU A 113 -0.52 -13.41 14.86
C GLU A 113 -1.28 -12.46 13.93
N TYR A 114 -1.01 -12.53 12.62
CA TYR A 114 -1.69 -11.73 11.61
C TYR A 114 -3.20 -12.02 11.58
N PHE A 115 -3.60 -13.29 11.53
CA PHE A 115 -5.02 -13.66 11.57
C PHE A 115 -5.71 -13.24 12.87
N GLN A 116 -4.99 -13.25 14.00
CA GLN A 116 -5.53 -12.78 15.27
C GLN A 116 -5.85 -11.28 15.28
N THR A 117 -5.22 -10.47 14.42
CA THR A 117 -5.56 -9.05 14.32
C THR A 117 -6.99 -8.80 13.87
N ASP A 118 -7.56 -9.70 13.05
CA ASP A 118 -8.96 -9.63 12.61
C ASP A 118 -9.93 -9.82 13.79
N LEU A 119 -9.61 -10.69 14.75
CA LEU A 119 -10.45 -10.95 15.92
C LEU A 119 -10.72 -9.66 16.71
N ARG A 120 -9.67 -8.85 16.94
CA ARG A 120 -9.77 -7.55 17.63
C ARG A 120 -10.54 -6.54 16.79
N ALA A 121 -10.33 -6.50 15.47
CA ALA A 121 -11.04 -5.59 14.57
C ALA A 121 -12.55 -5.88 14.55
N ARG A 122 -12.92 -7.16 14.43
CA ARG A 122 -14.32 -7.62 14.48
C ARG A 122 -14.97 -7.32 15.82
N LEU A 123 -14.28 -7.58 16.93
CA LEU A 123 -14.78 -7.25 18.26
C LEU A 123 -15.00 -5.74 18.43
N LYS A 124 -14.09 -4.90 17.90
CA LYS A 124 -14.27 -3.44 17.89
C LYS A 124 -15.52 -3.05 17.10
N LEU A 125 -15.74 -3.63 15.91
CA LEU A 125 -16.93 -3.35 15.10
C LEU A 125 -18.23 -3.78 15.80
N MET A 126 -18.25 -4.95 16.45
CA MET A 126 -19.41 -5.42 17.25
C MET A 126 -19.72 -4.48 18.42
N ASN A 127 -18.69 -3.97 19.10
CA ASN A 127 -18.90 -3.01 20.18
C ASN A 127 -19.50 -1.70 19.67
N VAL A 128 -18.99 -1.19 18.55
CA VAL A 128 -19.52 0.05 17.94
C VAL A 128 -20.94 -0.17 17.44
N SER A 129 -21.24 -1.29 16.78
CA SER A 129 -22.58 -1.54 16.24
C SER A 129 -23.66 -1.52 17.33
N GLN A 130 -23.37 -2.04 18.52
CA GLN A 130 -24.30 -2.04 19.67
C GLN A 130 -24.54 -0.65 20.27
N GLN A 131 -23.66 0.32 20.03
CA GLN A 131 -23.82 1.70 20.53
C GLN A 131 -24.76 2.55 19.67
N HIS A 132 -25.10 2.08 18.47
CA HIS A 132 -25.90 2.82 17.51
C HIS A 132 -27.19 2.07 17.19
N SER A 133 -28.34 2.75 17.14
CA SER A 133 -29.63 2.16 16.78
C SER A 133 -29.97 2.24 15.29
N SER A 134 -29.17 2.96 14.49
CA SER A 134 -29.37 3.16 13.05
C SER A 134 -29.53 1.84 12.29
N THR A 135 -30.34 1.86 11.22
CA THR A 135 -30.54 0.71 10.32
C THR A 135 -29.26 0.29 9.61
N LEU A 136 -28.30 1.22 9.44
CA LEU A 136 -26.97 0.93 8.90
C LEU A 136 -26.21 -0.12 9.71
N PHE A 137 -26.46 -0.20 11.01
CA PHE A 137 -25.83 -1.16 11.92
C PHE A 137 -26.72 -2.38 12.22
N ALA A 138 -27.89 -2.52 11.60
CA ALA A 138 -28.84 -3.57 11.95
C ALA A 138 -28.26 -4.99 11.78
N SER A 139 -27.61 -5.26 10.64
CA SER A 139 -26.96 -6.55 10.37
C SER A 139 -25.80 -6.80 11.33
N ALA A 140 -24.94 -5.80 11.54
CA ALA A 140 -23.80 -5.90 12.44
C ALA A 140 -24.20 -6.09 13.91
N ARG A 141 -25.32 -5.51 14.36
CA ARG A 141 -25.88 -5.74 15.70
C ARG A 141 -26.44 -7.14 15.85
N ALA A 142 -27.27 -7.59 14.91
CA ALA A 142 -27.83 -8.93 14.95
C ALA A 142 -26.74 -10.02 15.02
N TYR A 143 -25.65 -9.81 14.28
CA TYR A 143 -24.47 -10.67 14.37
C TYR A 143 -23.72 -10.54 15.71
N ALA A 144 -23.54 -9.32 16.22
CA ALA A 144 -22.90 -9.08 17.52
C ALA A 144 -23.68 -9.72 18.68
N ASP A 145 -25.01 -9.67 18.65
CA ASP A 145 -25.86 -10.24 19.71
C ASP A 145 -25.73 -11.77 19.81
N GLN A 146 -25.29 -12.43 18.73
CA GLN A 146 -25.05 -13.88 18.69
C GLN A 146 -23.61 -14.25 19.07
N GLU A 147 -22.63 -13.52 18.55
CA GLU A 147 -21.23 -13.98 18.53
C GLU A 147 -20.27 -13.20 19.43
N LYS A 148 -20.69 -12.05 19.99
CA LYS A 148 -19.76 -11.13 20.66
C LYS A 148 -19.05 -11.74 21.87
N ASP A 149 -19.79 -12.44 22.73
CA ASP A 149 -19.20 -12.99 23.96
C ASP A 149 -18.23 -14.14 23.65
N ASN A 150 -18.56 -14.97 22.66
CA ASN A 150 -17.65 -15.99 22.14
C ASN A 150 -16.38 -15.37 21.57
N LEU A 151 -16.51 -14.37 20.69
CA LEU A 151 -15.37 -13.68 20.08
C LEU A 151 -14.51 -12.98 21.12
N LYS A 152 -15.13 -12.36 22.14
CA LYS A 152 -14.40 -11.75 23.26
C LYS A 152 -13.57 -12.78 24.02
N SER A 153 -14.15 -13.94 24.33
CA SER A 153 -13.44 -15.05 24.98
C SER A 153 -12.25 -15.55 24.14
N THR A 154 -12.44 -15.72 22.83
CA THR A 154 -11.35 -16.06 21.89
C THR A 154 -10.25 -15.01 21.90
N VAL A 155 -10.62 -13.73 21.80
CA VAL A 155 -9.67 -12.61 21.80
C VAL A 155 -8.83 -12.58 23.09
N ASP A 156 -9.45 -12.82 24.23
CA ASP A 156 -8.79 -12.77 25.53
C ASP A 156 -7.91 -14.02 25.77
N SER A 157 -8.39 -15.21 25.38
CA SER A 157 -7.63 -16.47 25.52
C SER A 157 -6.45 -16.56 24.56
N GLU A 158 -6.59 -16.07 23.33
CA GLU A 158 -5.53 -16.08 22.34
C GLU A 158 -4.54 -14.92 22.46
N GLY A 159 -4.84 -13.94 23.32
CA GLY A 159 -4.00 -12.75 23.48
C GLY A 159 -3.94 -11.89 22.21
N ALA A 160 -4.99 -11.94 21.38
CA ALA A 160 -5.03 -11.26 20.08
C ALA A 160 -4.75 -9.76 20.24
N LYS A 161 -3.89 -9.20 19.39
CA LYS A 161 -3.52 -7.78 19.37
C LYS A 161 -4.10 -7.08 18.16
N ALA A 162 -4.34 -5.76 18.28
CA ALA A 162 -4.73 -4.97 17.12
C ALA A 162 -3.53 -4.77 16.18
N PHE A 163 -3.82 -4.65 14.88
CA PHE A 163 -2.84 -4.28 13.87
C PHE A 163 -2.17 -2.93 14.21
N LYS A 164 -0.83 -2.89 14.15
CA LYS A 164 -0.01 -1.71 14.41
C LYS A 164 1.15 -1.66 13.42
N SER A 165 1.02 -0.84 12.39
CA SER A 165 2.02 -0.74 11.32
C SER A 165 3.40 -0.31 11.83
N GLU A 166 3.49 0.51 12.89
CA GLU A 166 4.76 0.89 13.51
C GLU A 166 5.52 -0.32 14.07
N GLU A 167 4.81 -1.18 14.80
CA GLU A 167 5.36 -2.42 15.38
C GLU A 167 5.81 -3.36 14.26
N TYR A 168 5.00 -3.49 13.21
CA TYR A 168 5.30 -4.38 12.10
C TYR A 168 6.49 -3.88 11.28
N ALA A 169 6.57 -2.57 11.01
CA ALA A 169 7.72 -1.96 10.36
C ALA A 169 8.99 -2.15 11.19
N LYS A 170 8.91 -1.95 12.52
CA LYS A 170 10.03 -2.18 13.44
C LYS A 170 10.54 -3.61 13.41
N ASN A 171 9.64 -4.60 13.39
CA ASN A 171 10.00 -6.02 13.39
C ASN A 171 10.85 -6.41 12.18
N ILE A 172 10.67 -5.75 11.04
CA ILE A 172 11.41 -6.01 9.80
C ILE A 172 12.53 -4.99 9.54
N GLY A 173 12.88 -4.17 10.54
CA GLY A 173 13.95 -3.17 10.41
C GLY A 173 13.60 -1.95 9.56
N CYS A 174 12.32 -1.70 9.29
CA CYS A 174 11.83 -0.58 8.46
C CYS A 174 11.29 0.59 9.29
N SER A 175 11.76 0.81 10.52
CA SER A 175 11.30 1.92 11.36
C SER A 175 11.50 3.28 10.71
N GLU A 176 12.62 3.50 10.00
CA GLU A 176 12.87 4.78 9.31
C GLU A 176 11.89 5.03 8.17
N ILE A 177 11.47 3.98 7.45
CA ILE A 177 10.43 4.08 6.41
C ILE A 177 9.08 4.42 7.03
N TYR A 178 8.79 3.87 8.22
CA TYR A 178 7.60 4.22 8.98
C TYR A 178 7.61 5.70 9.41
N ASP A 179 8.72 6.16 9.98
CA ASP A 179 8.83 7.54 10.49
C ASP A 179 8.88 8.58 9.38
N SER A 180 9.31 8.20 8.17
CA SER A 180 9.38 9.06 6.98
C SER A 180 8.18 8.85 6.06
N LEU A 181 8.34 8.04 5.01
CA LEU A 181 7.41 7.87 3.90
C LEU A 181 5.98 7.54 4.35
N TYR A 182 5.84 6.65 5.33
CA TYR A 182 4.53 6.25 5.83
C TYR A 182 3.79 7.37 6.57
N ARG A 183 4.50 8.18 7.37
CA ARG A 183 3.93 9.36 8.03
C ARG A 183 3.66 10.48 7.04
N LEU A 184 4.56 10.71 6.07
CA LEU A 184 4.37 11.70 5.01
C LEU A 184 3.14 11.44 4.14
N THR A 185 2.78 10.17 3.93
CA THR A 185 1.58 9.77 3.17
C THR A 185 0.32 9.68 4.02
N SER A 186 0.39 9.83 5.35
CA SER A 186 -0.78 9.75 6.22
C SER A 186 -1.81 10.89 6.01
N PRO A 187 -1.41 12.16 5.77
CA PRO A 187 -2.34 13.24 5.52
C PRO A 187 -3.27 13.03 4.32
N SER A 188 -2.83 12.33 3.27
CA SER A 188 -3.63 12.11 2.06
C SER A 188 -4.82 11.17 2.30
N LEU A 189 -4.78 10.36 3.37
CA LEU A 189 -5.90 9.50 3.78
C LEU A 189 -7.00 10.24 4.56
N HIS A 190 -6.70 11.41 5.14
CA HIS A 190 -7.56 12.03 6.15
C HIS A 190 -8.13 13.40 5.74
N THR A 191 -7.97 13.82 4.49
CA THR A 191 -8.42 15.14 3.99
C THR A 191 -8.04 16.26 4.97
N THR A 192 -6.79 16.23 5.44
CA THR A 192 -6.25 17.26 6.35
C THR A 192 -6.05 18.59 5.61
N PRO A 193 -5.94 19.73 6.30
CA PRO A 193 -5.61 21.01 5.66
C PRO A 193 -4.37 20.92 4.76
N ARG A 194 -3.32 20.23 5.20
CA ARG A 194 -2.09 20.01 4.42
C ARG A 194 -2.34 19.27 3.10
N SER A 195 -3.25 18.30 3.07
CA SER A 195 -3.61 17.62 1.81
C SER A 195 -4.44 18.50 0.86
N LEU A 196 -5.12 19.52 1.39
CA LEU A 196 -5.91 20.46 0.60
C LEU A 196 -5.05 21.55 -0.06
N GLU A 197 -3.86 21.85 0.47
CA GLU A 197 -2.92 22.83 -0.10
C GLU A 197 -2.57 22.54 -1.57
N LYS A 198 -2.57 21.27 -1.97
CA LYS A 198 -2.28 20.87 -3.36
C LYS A 198 -3.37 21.30 -4.35
N TYR A 199 -4.57 21.65 -3.88
CA TYR A 199 -5.69 22.07 -4.73
C TYR A 199 -5.84 23.59 -4.80
N THR A 200 -4.88 24.35 -4.29
CA THR A 200 -4.93 25.82 -4.23
C THR A 200 -3.65 26.44 -4.77
N GLN A 201 -3.76 27.59 -5.44
CA GLN A 201 -2.62 28.48 -5.71
C GLN A 201 -2.77 29.75 -4.88
N GLU A 202 -1.65 30.25 -4.36
CA GLU A 202 -1.59 31.43 -3.50
C GLU A 202 -0.74 32.53 -4.15
N ASP A 203 -1.11 33.80 -3.91
CA ASP A 203 -0.27 34.95 -4.25
C ASP A 203 0.84 35.20 -3.20
N ASP A 204 1.71 36.19 -3.45
CA ASP A 204 2.81 36.55 -2.52
C ASP A 204 2.34 36.99 -1.12
N ALA A 205 1.05 37.34 -0.97
CA ALA A 205 0.45 37.72 0.30
C ALA A 205 -0.27 36.54 1.00
N GLY A 206 -0.24 35.34 0.41
CA GLY A 206 -0.90 34.14 0.93
C GLY A 206 -2.41 34.10 0.68
N ASN A 207 -2.93 34.90 -0.24
CA ASN A 207 -4.35 34.82 -0.63
C ASN A 207 -4.51 33.72 -1.70
N ILE A 208 -5.51 32.86 -1.52
CA ILE A 208 -5.88 31.85 -2.53
C ILE A 208 -6.43 32.56 -3.78
N THR A 209 -5.72 32.44 -4.90
CA THR A 209 -6.13 33.02 -6.18
C THR A 209 -6.95 32.06 -7.03
N ASP A 210 -6.58 30.77 -7.00
CA ASP A 210 -7.12 29.73 -7.88
C ASP A 210 -7.27 28.39 -7.15
N LEU A 211 -8.28 27.61 -7.55
CA LEU A 211 -8.44 26.21 -7.21
C LEU A 211 -7.96 25.36 -8.39
N VAL A 212 -7.17 24.33 -8.14
CA VAL A 212 -6.65 23.43 -9.18
C VAL A 212 -7.44 22.12 -9.17
N ASP A 213 -8.18 21.85 -10.25
CA ASP A 213 -8.98 20.63 -10.46
C ASP A 213 -8.48 19.86 -11.69
N GLY A 214 -7.43 19.05 -11.51
CA GLY A 214 -6.93 18.19 -12.57
C GLY A 214 -5.55 17.59 -12.31
N PRO A 215 -4.96 16.94 -13.32
CA PRO A 215 -3.65 16.31 -13.24
C PRO A 215 -2.54 17.28 -12.83
N GLN A 216 -1.67 16.85 -11.92
CA GLN A 216 -0.53 17.63 -11.46
C GLN A 216 0.78 16.85 -11.64
N PRO A 217 1.88 17.50 -12.04
CA PRO A 217 3.17 16.83 -12.23
C PRO A 217 3.69 16.19 -10.93
N GLY A 218 3.49 16.86 -9.79
CA GLY A 218 3.67 16.31 -8.44
C GLY A 218 4.94 15.46 -8.23
N ASP A 219 4.84 14.51 -7.31
CA ASP A 219 5.93 13.59 -6.93
C ASP A 219 5.80 12.23 -7.65
N ILE A 220 5.18 12.20 -8.84
CA ILE A 220 4.79 10.95 -9.52
C ILE A 220 6.00 10.05 -9.79
N GLY A 221 7.11 10.64 -10.25
CA GLY A 221 8.34 9.89 -10.49
C GLY A 221 8.90 9.25 -9.22
N GLN A 222 8.87 9.97 -8.09
CA GLN A 222 9.33 9.45 -6.80
C GLN A 222 8.44 8.33 -6.30
N HIS A 223 7.10 8.49 -6.38
CA HIS A 223 6.19 7.41 -5.97
C HIS A 223 6.40 6.15 -6.82
N ALA A 224 6.57 6.28 -8.14
CA ALA A 224 6.85 5.14 -9.01
C ALA A 224 8.17 4.45 -8.63
N TYR A 225 9.20 5.22 -8.27
CA TYR A 225 10.46 4.69 -7.74
C TYR A 225 10.24 3.96 -6.41
N ASP A 226 9.50 4.53 -5.46
CA ASP A 226 9.25 3.95 -4.14
C ASP A 226 8.53 2.60 -4.28
N PHE A 227 7.45 2.53 -5.10
CA PHE A 227 6.78 1.28 -5.43
C PHE A 227 7.78 0.25 -5.98
N ALA A 228 8.58 0.62 -6.98
CA ALA A 228 9.55 -0.28 -7.60
C ALA A 228 10.58 -0.79 -6.60
N HIS A 229 11.13 0.10 -5.77
CA HIS A 229 12.13 -0.22 -4.76
C HIS A 229 11.60 -1.28 -3.77
N PHE A 230 10.41 -1.06 -3.21
CA PHE A 230 9.83 -2.02 -2.27
C PHE A 230 9.38 -3.31 -2.95
N LEU A 231 8.92 -3.27 -4.20
CA LEU A 231 8.58 -4.47 -4.96
C LEU A 231 9.80 -5.37 -5.21
N ILE A 232 11.00 -4.82 -5.39
CA ILE A 232 12.23 -5.63 -5.44
C ILE A 232 12.41 -6.41 -4.14
N ASN A 233 12.18 -5.76 -2.99
CA ASN A 233 12.26 -6.42 -1.68
C ASN A 233 11.13 -7.45 -1.50
N VAL A 234 9.94 -7.23 -2.08
CA VAL A 234 8.85 -8.22 -2.10
C VAL A 234 9.24 -9.46 -2.89
N LEU A 235 9.85 -9.30 -4.06
CA LEU A 235 10.38 -10.42 -4.85
C LEU A 235 11.45 -11.20 -4.06
N GLY A 236 12.32 -10.48 -3.35
CA GLY A 236 13.32 -11.10 -2.47
C GLY A 236 12.71 -11.92 -1.35
N GLY A 237 11.75 -11.35 -0.60
CA GLY A 237 11.07 -12.07 0.47
C GLY A 237 10.28 -13.29 -0.02
N LEU A 238 9.70 -13.23 -1.23
CA LEU A 238 9.09 -14.40 -1.86
C LEU A 238 10.14 -15.49 -2.12
N ARG A 239 11.23 -15.14 -2.77
CA ARG A 239 12.32 -16.06 -3.05
C ARG A 239 12.86 -16.73 -1.79
N ASP A 240 13.08 -15.97 -0.73
CA ASP A 240 13.57 -16.50 0.55
C ASP A 240 12.61 -17.54 1.16
N VAL A 241 11.31 -17.25 1.19
CA VAL A 241 10.27 -18.17 1.71
C VAL A 241 10.18 -19.47 0.90
N PHE A 242 10.54 -19.43 -0.38
CA PHE A 242 10.57 -20.60 -1.26
C PHE A 242 11.97 -21.23 -1.40
N GLY A 243 13.00 -20.69 -0.74
CA GLY A 243 14.35 -21.22 -0.74
C GLY A 243 15.20 -20.86 -1.97
N GLU A 244 14.80 -19.86 -2.76
CA GLU A 244 15.48 -19.40 -3.97
C GLU A 244 16.43 -18.22 -3.68
N THR A 245 17.50 -18.45 -2.92
CA THR A 245 18.37 -17.38 -2.37
C THR A 245 19.39 -16.77 -3.36
N ASP A 246 18.98 -16.55 -4.61
CA ASP A 246 19.83 -15.86 -5.60
C ASP A 246 19.82 -14.34 -5.38
N SER A 247 20.76 -13.87 -4.56
CA SER A 247 20.92 -12.45 -4.20
C SER A 247 21.44 -11.57 -5.34
N GLU A 248 22.20 -12.11 -6.30
CA GLU A 248 22.86 -11.32 -7.36
C GLU A 248 21.84 -10.59 -8.25
N ASN A 249 20.66 -11.19 -8.44
CA ASN A 249 19.59 -10.63 -9.25
C ASN A 249 18.88 -9.43 -8.56
N GLN A 250 18.85 -9.34 -7.22
CA GLN A 250 18.18 -8.22 -6.55
C GLN A 250 18.97 -6.92 -6.65
N ASP A 251 20.29 -6.99 -6.47
CA ASP A 251 21.16 -5.82 -6.57
C ASP A 251 21.20 -5.29 -8.01
N GLU A 252 21.21 -6.18 -9.00
CA GLU A 252 21.10 -5.79 -10.41
C GLU A 252 19.78 -5.03 -10.70
N LEU A 253 18.65 -5.47 -10.13
CA LEU A 253 17.37 -4.77 -10.26
C LEU A 253 17.41 -3.38 -9.61
N LYS A 254 18.03 -3.26 -8.43
CA LYS A 254 18.20 -1.98 -7.73
C LYS A 254 19.08 -1.03 -8.51
N ASP A 255 20.20 -1.50 -9.06
CA ASP A 255 21.10 -0.70 -9.90
C ASP A 255 20.40 -0.20 -11.16
N LYS A 256 19.64 -1.06 -11.83
CA LYS A 256 18.83 -0.68 -13.00
C LYS A 256 17.75 0.35 -12.66
N LEU A 257 17.13 0.24 -11.49
CA LEU A 257 16.15 1.21 -10.99
C LEU A 257 16.83 2.55 -10.65
N ASN A 258 17.96 2.54 -9.95
CA ASN A 258 18.71 3.77 -9.64
C ASN A 258 19.19 4.49 -10.91
N ALA A 259 19.63 3.74 -11.91
CA ALA A 259 20.05 4.28 -13.20
C ALA A 259 18.89 4.92 -14.01
N SER A 260 17.62 4.58 -13.74
CA SER A 260 16.48 5.20 -14.44
C SER A 260 16.12 6.59 -13.89
N VAL A 261 16.48 6.90 -12.64
CA VAL A 261 16.27 8.22 -12.03
C VAL A 261 17.34 9.22 -12.49
N ASN A 262 18.60 8.79 -12.63
CA ASN A 262 19.72 9.65 -13.03
C ASN A 262 19.63 10.21 -14.47
N LYS A 263 18.64 9.77 -15.26
CA LYS A 263 18.40 10.28 -16.62
C LYS A 263 17.51 11.53 -16.65
N ILE A 264 16.94 11.90 -15.51
CA ILE A 264 15.94 12.96 -15.38
C ILE A 264 16.58 14.28 -14.91
N SER A 265 17.75 14.19 -14.24
CA SER A 265 18.60 15.31 -13.81
C SER A 265 19.51 15.80 -14.92
#